data_AF-A0A1C5F093-F1
#
_entry.id   AF-A0A1C5F093-F1
#
_cell.length_a   1.000
_cell.length_b   1.000
_cell.length_c   1.000
_cell.angle_alpha   90.00
_cell.angle_beta   90.00
_cell.angle_gamma   90.00
#
_symmetry.space_group_name_H-M   'P 1'
#
loop_
_entity.id
_entity.type
_entity.pdbx_description
1 polymer ?
#
loop_
_entity_poly.entity_id
_entity_poly.type
_entity_poly.pdbx_seq_one_letter_code
_entity_poly.pdbx_strand_id
1 'polypeptide(L)' 'MSLALESDERLGKLFVWESGSALLLFIDSRTEHTWQDQRVITSEADLPRILAPLIELVEGSAVQR' A
#
# COMPACT_ATOMS: atom_id res chain seq x y z
N MET A 1 7.65 -10.96 4.70
CA MET A 1 8.19 -10.30 3.48
C MET A 1 7.67 -8.86 3.43
N SER A 2 8.44 -7.90 2.89
CA SER A 2 7.95 -6.52 2.70
C SER A 2 8.26 -5.98 1.31
N LEU A 3 7.36 -5.19 0.77
CA LEU A 3 7.53 -4.44 -0.49
C LEU A 3 7.29 -2.96 -0.22
N ALA A 4 8.09 -2.09 -0.84
CA ALA A 4 7.97 -0.64 -0.71
C ALA A 4 7.84 0.01 -2.09
N LEU A 5 7.00 1.03 -2.16
CA LEU A 5 6.77 1.91 -3.31
C LEU A 5 7.04 3.33 -2.84
N GLU A 6 7.87 4.07 -3.54
CA GLU A 6 8.27 5.43 -3.16
C GLU A 6 8.13 6.34 -4.38
N SER A 7 7.50 7.50 -4.17
CA SER A 7 7.33 8.54 -5.18
C SER A 7 7.33 9.91 -4.49
N ASP A 8 8.39 10.69 -4.71
CA ASP A 8 8.66 11.94 -4.00
C ASP A 8 8.46 11.80 -2.46
N GLU A 9 7.55 12.59 -1.88
CA GLU A 9 7.16 12.62 -0.46
C GLU A 9 6.12 11.56 -0.06
N ARG A 10 5.77 10.64 -0.97
CA ARG A 10 4.80 9.58 -0.76
C ARG A 10 5.45 8.22 -0.68
N LEU A 11 5.08 7.48 0.36
CA LEU A 11 5.60 6.15 0.67
C LEU A 11 4.44 5.17 0.85
N GLY A 12 4.49 4.07 0.10
CA GLY A 12 3.64 2.90 0.26
C GLY A 12 4.46 1.70 0.73
N LYS A 13 3.97 0.96 1.74
CA LYS A 13 4.57 -0.28 2.22
C LYS A 13 3.53 -1.39 2.30
N LEU A 14 3.92 -2.58 1.89
CA LEU A 14 3.21 -3.83 2.14
C LEU A 14 4.06 -4.67 3.09
N PHE A 15 3.46 -5.12 4.19
CA PHE A 15 4.02 -6.12 5.10
C PHE A 15 3.19 -7.40 4.97
N VAL A 16 3.84 -8.55 4.76
CA VAL A 16 3.20 -9.87 4.69
C VAL A 16 3.82 -10.80 5.71
N TRP A 17 2.98 -11.42 6.53
CA TRP A 17 3.35 -12.42 7.52
C TRP A 17 3.15 -13.85 6.98
N GLU A 18 3.82 -14.83 7.60
CA GLU A 18 3.70 -16.25 7.22
C GLU A 18 2.27 -16.79 7.32
N SER A 19 1.43 -16.18 8.17
CA SER A 19 0.00 -16.49 8.29
C SER A 19 -0.83 -16.08 7.06
N GLY A 20 -0.24 -15.39 6.09
CA GLY A 20 -0.95 -14.74 4.99
C GLY A 20 -1.60 -13.40 5.39
N SER A 21 -1.51 -12.98 6.66
CA SER A 21 -1.92 -11.63 7.05
C SER A 21 -1.06 -10.59 6.31
N ALA A 22 -1.66 -9.48 5.94
CA ALA A 22 -0.99 -8.39 5.24
C ALA A 22 -1.44 -7.02 5.76
N LEU A 23 -0.50 -6.09 5.82
CA LEU A 23 -0.74 -4.69 6.18
C LEU A 23 -0.23 -3.80 5.06
N LEU A 24 -1.13 -2.96 4.55
CA LEU A 24 -0.80 -1.87 3.65
C LEU A 24 -0.70 -0.59 4.46
N LEU A 25 0.37 0.17 4.23
CA LEU A 25 0.63 1.44 4.88
C LEU A 25 1.02 2.47 3.82
N PHE A 26 0.30 3.58 3.79
CA PHE A 26 0.60 4.74 2.97
C PHE A 26 0.85 5.96 3.85
N ILE A 27 1.88 6.73 3.52
CA ILE A 27 2.25 7.98 4.18
C ILE A 27 2.51 9.03 3.10
N ASP A 28 1.79 10.15 3.16
CA ASP A 28 2.05 11.36 2.38
C ASP A 28 2.57 12.45 3.32
N SER A 29 3.86 12.72 3.25
CA SER A 29 4.49 13.72 4.12
C SER A 29 4.21 15.17 3.72
N ARG A 30 3.67 15.43 2.51
CA ARG A 30 3.23 16.78 2.11
C ARG A 30 1.95 17.18 2.83
N THR A 31 1.07 16.21 3.07
CA THR A 31 -0.27 16.44 3.64
C THR A 31 -0.42 15.91 5.06
N GLU A 32 0.63 15.29 5.60
CA GLU A 32 0.60 14.55 6.87
C GLU A 32 -0.48 13.45 6.91
N HIS A 33 -0.95 13.02 5.73
CA HIS A 33 -1.97 12.00 5.61
C HIS A 33 -1.37 10.60 5.71
N THR A 34 -1.98 9.77 6.55
CA THR A 34 -1.65 8.35 6.67
C THR A 34 -2.89 7.51 6.40
N TRP A 35 -2.74 6.49 5.57
CA TRP A 35 -3.77 5.49 5.29
C TRP A 35 -3.22 4.09 5.57
N GLN A 36 -4.06 3.22 6.12
CA GLN A 36 -3.69 1.84 6.40
C GLN A 36 -4.87 0.91 6.16
N ASP A 37 -4.57 -0.30 5.71
CA ASP A 37 -5.57 -1.33 5.44
C ASP A 37 -5.01 -2.73 5.71
N GLN A 38 -5.79 -3.55 6.40
CA GLN A 38 -5.43 -4.92 6.74
C GLN A 38 -6.12 -5.88 5.78
N ARG A 39 -5.33 -6.79 5.20
CA ARG A 39 -5.80 -7.78 4.23
C ARG A 39 -5.30 -9.17 4.61
N VAL A 40 -5.91 -10.17 4.00
CA VAL A 40 -5.42 -11.54 4.02
C VAL A 40 -5.08 -11.92 2.57
N ILE A 41 -3.88 -12.43 2.39
CA ILE A 41 -3.35 -12.97 1.13
C ILE A 41 -3.45 -14.48 1.23
N THR A 42 -4.20 -15.10 0.33
CA THR A 42 -4.26 -16.57 0.25
C THR A 42 -3.34 -17.11 -0.86
N SER A 43 -2.93 -16.26 -1.80
CA SER A 43 -1.98 -16.56 -2.86
C SER A 43 -1.19 -15.32 -3.29
N GLU A 44 0.04 -15.50 -3.77
CA GLU A 44 0.81 -14.42 -4.41
C GLU A 44 0.07 -13.79 -5.60
N ALA A 45 -0.83 -14.55 -6.26
CA ALA A 45 -1.67 -14.04 -7.33
C ALA A 45 -2.64 -12.92 -6.88
N ASP A 46 -2.88 -12.76 -5.57
CA ASP A 46 -3.69 -11.66 -5.04
C ASP A 46 -2.92 -10.34 -4.95
N LEU A 47 -1.57 -10.37 -5.00
CA LEU A 47 -0.72 -9.20 -4.80
C LEU A 47 -1.05 -8.03 -5.74
N PRO A 48 -1.27 -8.21 -7.05
CA PRO A 48 -1.59 -7.09 -7.93
C PRO A 48 -2.86 -6.35 -7.52
N ARG A 49 -3.93 -7.09 -7.16
CA ARG A 49 -5.19 -6.50 -6.70
C ARG A 49 -5.02 -5.80 -5.35
N ILE A 50 -4.26 -6.40 -4.45
CA ILE A 50 -4.01 -5.87 -3.11
C ILE A 50 -3.16 -4.60 -3.17
N LEU A 51 -2.16 -4.56 -4.05
CA LEU A 51 -1.26 -3.42 -4.21
C LEU A 51 -1.89 -2.25 -4.99
N ALA A 52 -2.92 -2.47 -5.80
CA ALA A 52 -3.52 -1.43 -6.64
C ALA A 52 -3.88 -0.12 -5.88
N PRO A 53 -4.57 -0.16 -4.72
CA PRO A 53 -4.85 1.07 -3.96
C PRO A 53 -3.58 1.78 -3.47
N LEU A 54 -2.55 1.02 -3.12
CA LEU A 54 -1.27 1.58 -2.67
C LEU A 54 -0.54 2.28 -3.82
N ILE A 55 -0.56 1.68 -5.00
CA ILE A 55 0.01 2.26 -6.22
C ILE A 55 -0.71 3.56 -6.57
N GLU A 56 -2.04 3.56 -6.57
CA GLU A 56 -2.84 4.77 -6.86
C GLU A 56 -2.54 5.93 -5.89
N LEU A 57 -2.38 5.63 -4.60
CA LEU A 57 -2.03 6.61 -3.57
C LEU A 57 -0.60 7.16 -3.77
N VAL A 58 0.38 6.29 -4.03
CA VAL A 58 1.79 6.67 -4.23
C VAL A 58 1.98 7.49 -5.51
N GLU A 59 1.37 7.05 -6.62
CA GLU A 59 1.46 7.77 -7.90
C GLU A 59 0.70 9.10 -7.89
N GLY A 60 -0.21 9.31 -6.93
CA GLY A 60 -1.04 10.51 -6.89
C GLY A 60 -2.23 10.49 -7.83
N SER A 61 -2.56 9.31 -8.34
CA SER A 61 -3.72 9.06 -9.18
C SER A 61 -5.04 9.15 -8.40
N ALA A 62 -4.97 9.24 -7.07
CA ALA A 62 -6.08 9.66 -6.21
C ALA A 62 -6.48 11.13 -6.51
N VAL A 63 -7.14 11.31 -7.64
CA VAL A 63 -7.98 12.47 -7.91
C VAL A 63 -9.02 12.52 -6.79
N GLN A 64 -8.95 13.56 -5.96
CA GLN A 64 -10.09 13.99 -5.17
C GLN A 64 -11.28 14.21 -6.13
N ARG A 65 -12.26 13.30 -6.14
CA ARG A 65 -13.68 13.60 -6.41
C ARG A 65 -14.58 12.57 -5.74
#